data_AF-A0A8T1QWW5-F1
#
_entry.id   AF-A0A8T1QWW5-F1
#
_cell.length_a   1.000
_cell.length_b   1.000
_cell.length_c   1.000
_cell.angle_alpha   90.00
_cell.angle_beta   90.00
_cell.angle_gamma   90.00
#
_symmetry.space_group_name_H-M   'P 1'
#
loop_
_entity.id
_entity.type
_entity.pdbx_description
1 polymer ?
#
loop_
_entity_poly.entity_id
_entity_poly.type
_entity_poly.pdbx_seq_one_letter_code
_entity_poly.pdbx_strand_id
1 'polypeptide(L)'
;MAEIVDERDLSDQKDEDHPILSAIFDAQFANLVKSLEADIRESVVEVYSHPKSKVAEVPAELEQRSGESDGEYIKRLKAFVEKQCSEIQDLLSWNAQPEQRANGALDRVQVGTLRRDLQEASQRLEMLKAEKANIESEACMYQNLAGKMESDLKSLSDAYDSLEQANFHLEKEVRAMKSGEPSTFPDVEAIRAEAREEAQRRVRQN
;
A
#
# COMPACT_ATOMS: atom_id res chain seq x y z
N MET A 1 -62.02 16.23 -16.92
CA MET A 1 -61.90 14.79 -17.29
C MET A 1 -60.43 14.54 -17.51
N ALA A 2 -59.79 13.91 -16.51
CA ALA A 2 -59.21 12.56 -16.59
C ALA A 2 -57.70 12.71 -16.89
N GLU A 3 -56.75 12.12 -16.19
CA GLU A 3 -56.74 11.08 -15.15
C GLU A 3 -55.33 11.19 -14.52
N ILE A 4 -55.24 11.45 -13.21
CA ILE A 4 -53.95 11.41 -12.50
C ILE A 4 -53.79 9.96 -12.07
N VAL A 5 -52.99 9.21 -12.83
CA VAL A 5 -52.75 7.78 -12.62
C VAL A 5 -51.70 7.60 -11.52
N ASP A 6 -52.09 6.75 -10.56
CA ASP A 6 -51.34 6.11 -9.48
C ASP A 6 -50.65 7.01 -8.45
N GLU A 7 -51.48 7.45 -7.50
CA GLU A 7 -51.15 7.25 -6.09
C GLU A 7 -50.58 5.85 -5.90
N ARG A 8 -49.27 5.76 -5.64
CA ARG A 8 -48.71 4.58 -4.99
C ARG A 8 -49.32 4.53 -3.59
N ASP A 9 -50.39 3.76 -3.52
CA ASP A 9 -51.06 3.25 -2.36
C ASP A 9 -50.00 2.68 -1.38
N LEU A 10 -49.53 3.54 -0.48
CA LEU A 10 -48.75 3.17 0.71
C LEU A 10 -49.71 2.99 1.89
N SER A 11 -50.92 2.49 1.62
CA SER A 11 -51.79 2.04 2.69
C SER A 11 -51.26 0.74 3.29
N ASP A 12 -51.13 0.77 4.61
CA ASP A 12 -51.32 -0.39 5.47
C ASP A 12 -50.25 -1.49 5.47
N GLN A 13 -48.96 -1.13 5.62
CA GLN A 13 -48.02 -2.05 6.30
C GLN A 13 -48.16 -1.89 7.82
N LYS A 14 -49.20 -2.53 8.35
CA LYS A 14 -49.37 -2.83 9.78
C LYS A 14 -48.24 -3.75 10.24
N ASP A 15 -47.64 -3.40 11.38
CA ASP A 15 -46.89 -4.31 12.26
C ASP A 15 -45.75 -5.13 11.64
N GLU A 16 -44.92 -4.53 10.78
CA GLU A 16 -43.58 -5.08 10.56
C GLU A 16 -42.67 -4.57 11.66
N ASP A 17 -42.74 -5.21 12.82
CA ASP A 17 -41.64 -5.20 13.80
C ASP A 17 -40.35 -5.38 13.02
N HIS A 18 -39.53 -4.33 12.91
CA HIS A 18 -38.30 -4.39 12.12
C HIS A 18 -37.54 -5.66 12.54
N PRO A 19 -37.46 -6.69 11.68
CA PRO A 19 -37.06 -8.03 12.13
C PRO A 19 -35.63 -8.03 12.67
N ILE A 20 -34.85 -7.04 12.28
CA ILE A 20 -33.49 -6.77 12.75
C ILE A 20 -33.50 -6.20 14.18
N LEU A 21 -34.43 -5.31 14.53
CA LEU A 21 -34.50 -4.71 15.86
C LEU A 21 -34.91 -5.75 16.91
N SER A 22 -35.90 -6.58 16.59
CA SER A 22 -36.37 -7.66 17.47
C SER A 22 -35.40 -8.83 17.59
N ALA A 23 -34.48 -9.01 16.62
CA ALA A 23 -33.47 -10.08 16.64
C ALA A 23 -32.21 -9.73 17.44
N ILE A 24 -31.91 -8.44 17.63
CA ILE A 24 -30.64 -7.98 18.21
C ILE A 24 -30.84 -7.27 19.55
N PHE A 25 -31.98 -6.63 19.76
CA PHE A 25 -32.24 -5.82 20.95
C PHE A 25 -33.30 -6.43 21.86
N ASP A 26 -33.22 -6.13 23.15
CA ASP A 26 -34.23 -6.57 24.11
C ASP A 26 -35.56 -5.81 23.94
N ALA A 27 -36.61 -6.35 24.57
CA ALA A 27 -37.95 -5.78 24.47
C ALA A 27 -38.04 -4.34 25.05
N GLN A 28 -37.18 -3.97 26.01
CA GLN A 28 -37.22 -2.63 26.59
C GLN A 28 -36.71 -1.60 25.60
N PHE A 29 -35.59 -1.89 24.93
CA PHE A 29 -35.04 -1.03 23.89
C PHE A 29 -35.96 -0.95 22.67
N ALA A 30 -36.52 -2.08 22.22
CA ALA A 30 -37.46 -2.08 21.10
C ALA A 30 -38.69 -1.20 21.39
N ASN A 31 -39.23 -1.25 22.61
CA ASN A 31 -40.37 -0.41 23.00
C ASN A 31 -40.01 1.08 23.06
N LEU A 32 -38.81 1.42 23.51
CA LEU A 32 -38.31 2.80 23.50
C LEU A 32 -38.21 3.36 22.08
N VAL A 33 -37.69 2.57 21.14
CA VAL A 33 -37.57 2.98 19.73
C VAL A 33 -38.96 3.20 19.13
N LYS A 34 -39.92 2.32 19.41
CA LYS A 34 -41.31 2.46 18.96
C LYS A 34 -41.99 3.72 19.49
N SER A 35 -41.82 4.03 20.79
CA SER A 35 -42.39 5.26 21.35
C SER A 35 -41.74 6.51 20.75
N LEU A 36 -40.41 6.49 20.59
CA LEU A 36 -39.67 7.61 20.00
C LEU A 36 -40.07 7.85 18.54
N GLU A 37 -40.26 6.79 17.76
CA GLU A 37 -40.72 6.89 16.37
C GLU A 37 -42.10 7.54 16.29
N ALA A 38 -43.04 7.12 17.16
CA ALA A 38 -44.38 7.69 17.22
C ALA A 38 -44.34 9.19 17.54
N ASP A 39 -43.55 9.58 18.56
CA ASP A 39 -43.40 10.98 18.97
C ASP A 39 -42.76 11.85 17.85
N ILE A 40 -41.74 11.32 17.16
CA ILE A 40 -41.11 12.02 16.02
C ILE A 40 -42.13 12.20 14.90
N ARG A 41 -42.91 11.16 14.57
CA ARG A 41 -43.91 11.21 13.50
C ARG A 41 -44.99 12.23 13.80
N GLU A 42 -45.49 12.28 15.04
CA GLU A 42 -46.44 13.28 15.49
C GLU A 42 -45.85 14.69 15.40
N SER A 43 -44.62 14.90 15.87
CA SER A 43 -43.93 16.19 15.80
C SER A 43 -43.74 16.67 14.36
N VAL A 44 -43.37 15.77 13.43
CA VAL A 44 -43.28 16.09 12.01
C VAL A 44 -44.64 16.52 11.47
N VAL A 45 -45.71 15.75 11.75
CA VAL A 45 -47.05 16.13 11.33
C VAL A 45 -47.44 17.50 11.90
N GLU A 46 -47.21 17.77 13.18
CA GLU A 46 -47.53 19.05 13.83
C GLU A 46 -46.80 20.24 13.17
N VAL A 47 -45.49 20.10 12.93
CA VAL A 47 -44.64 21.13 12.32
C VAL A 47 -45.06 21.42 10.87
N TYR A 48 -45.36 20.37 10.10
CA TYR A 48 -45.68 20.51 8.68
C TYR A 48 -47.18 20.71 8.41
N SER A 49 -48.06 20.53 9.40
CA SER A 49 -49.48 20.94 9.33
C SER A 49 -49.65 22.45 9.44
N HIS A 50 -48.65 23.14 10.00
CA HIS A 50 -48.57 24.59 10.06
C HIS A 50 -47.36 25.09 9.28
N PRO A 51 -47.26 24.81 7.96
CA PRO A 51 -46.21 25.39 7.17
C PRO A 51 -46.39 26.89 7.32
N LYS A 52 -45.39 27.57 7.90
CA LYS A 52 -45.41 29.03 8.07
C LYS A 52 -45.70 29.59 6.69
N SER A 53 -46.95 29.96 6.46
CA SER A 53 -47.46 30.60 5.24
C SER A 53 -46.91 32.01 5.20
N LYS A 54 -45.59 32.12 5.14
CA LYS A 54 -44.90 33.32 4.71
C LYS A 54 -44.65 33.09 3.23
N VAL A 55 -45.67 33.43 2.44
CA VAL A 55 -45.47 34.00 1.11
C VAL A 55 -44.25 34.92 1.22
N ALA A 56 -43.31 34.83 0.28
CA ALA A 56 -42.09 35.63 0.27
C ALA A 56 -42.45 37.13 0.27
N GLU A 57 -42.71 37.67 1.45
CA GLU A 57 -42.84 39.09 1.70
C GLU A 57 -41.46 39.67 1.48
N VAL A 58 -41.35 40.50 0.45
CA VAL A 58 -40.18 41.35 0.26
C VAL A 58 -39.99 42.10 1.59
N PRO A 59 -38.82 41.96 2.26
CA PRO A 59 -38.59 42.64 3.52
C PRO A 59 -38.93 44.13 3.38
N ALA A 60 -39.66 44.69 4.35
CA ALA A 60 -40.05 46.11 4.33
C ALA A 60 -38.83 47.04 4.26
N GLU A 61 -37.64 46.54 4.59
CA GLU A 61 -36.35 47.20 4.45
C GLU A 61 -35.89 47.33 2.98
N LEU A 62 -36.39 46.50 2.06
CA LEU A 62 -36.10 46.59 0.63
C LEU A 62 -37.12 47.45 -0.14
N GLU A 63 -38.22 47.87 0.48
CA GLU A 63 -39.18 48.76 -0.17
C GLU A 63 -38.80 50.23 0.05
N GLN A 64 -38.93 51.07 -0.99
CA GLN A 64 -38.72 52.51 -0.87
C GLN A 64 -39.85 53.12 -0.04
N ARG A 65 -39.48 53.88 1.00
CA ARG A 65 -40.46 54.44 1.93
C ARG A 65 -41.14 55.67 1.32
N SER A 66 -42.40 55.92 1.66
CA SER A 66 -43.12 57.10 1.18
C SER A 66 -42.43 58.40 1.63
N GLY A 67 -41.97 59.21 0.69
CA GLY A 67 -41.24 60.46 0.97
C GLY A 67 -39.72 60.31 1.10
N GLU A 68 -39.17 59.10 0.94
CA GLU A 68 -37.72 58.86 0.88
C GLU A 68 -37.18 59.20 -0.51
N SER A 69 -36.16 60.06 -0.57
CA SER A 69 -35.48 60.35 -1.83
C SER A 69 -34.67 59.14 -2.31
N ASP A 70 -34.47 59.01 -3.62
CA ASP A 70 -33.72 57.87 -4.20
C ASP A 70 -32.32 57.71 -3.59
N GLY A 71 -31.66 58.83 -3.26
CA GLY A 71 -30.35 58.83 -2.61
C GLY A 71 -30.37 58.27 -1.18
N GLU A 72 -31.43 58.57 -0.42
CA GLU A 72 -31.63 58.03 0.93
C GLU A 72 -31.99 56.54 0.89
N TYR A 73 -32.84 56.15 -0.05
CA TYR A 73 -33.21 54.75 -0.28
C TYR A 73 -31.99 53.88 -0.63
N ILE A 74 -31.16 54.32 -1.58
CA ILE A 74 -29.92 53.60 -1.93
C ILE A 74 -28.97 53.51 -0.74
N LYS A 75 -28.85 54.57 0.06
CA LYS A 75 -27.98 54.58 1.25
C LYS A 75 -28.47 53.58 2.31
N ARG A 76 -29.77 53.52 2.56
CA ARG A 76 -30.38 52.55 3.48
C ARG A 76 -30.21 51.11 2.99
N LEU A 77 -30.40 50.88 1.70
CA LEU A 77 -30.22 49.56 1.10
C LEU A 77 -28.78 49.07 1.23
N LYS A 78 -27.78 49.94 1.00
CA LYS A 78 -26.37 49.60 1.21
C LYS A 78 -26.07 49.23 2.66
N ALA A 79 -26.55 50.02 3.63
CA ALA A 79 -26.36 49.74 5.05
C ALA A 79 -27.03 48.42 5.47
N PHE A 80 -28.18 48.10 4.90
CA PHE A 80 -28.86 46.81 5.14
C PHE A 80 -28.05 45.63 4.61
N VAL A 81 -27.54 45.71 3.37
CA VAL A 81 -26.70 44.65 2.79
C VAL A 81 -25.42 44.47 3.59
N GLU A 82 -24.75 45.55 3.98
CA GLU A 82 -23.55 45.49 4.83
C GLU A 82 -23.84 44.79 6.16
N LYS A 83 -24.95 45.14 6.81
CA LYS A 83 -25.39 44.49 8.06
C LYS A 83 -25.64 42.99 7.86
N GLN A 84 -26.35 42.61 6.79
CA GLN A 84 -26.59 41.21 6.47
C GLN A 84 -25.29 40.44 6.19
N CYS A 85 -24.32 41.06 5.51
CA CYS A 85 -22.99 40.47 5.32
C CYS A 85 -22.27 40.23 6.65
N SER A 86 -22.33 41.19 7.59
CA SER A 86 -21.76 41.02 8.93
C SER A 86 -22.44 39.89 9.71
N GLU A 87 -23.77 39.83 9.70
CA GLU A 87 -24.53 38.77 10.39
C GLU A 87 -24.22 37.37 9.81
N ILE A 88 -24.10 37.24 8.49
CA ILE A 88 -23.69 35.98 7.84
C ILE A 88 -22.25 35.61 8.24
N GLN A 89 -21.34 36.58 8.28
CA GLN A 89 -19.96 36.33 8.68
C GLN A 89 -19.87 35.89 10.15
N ASP A 90 -20.67 36.48 11.03
CA ASP A 90 -20.75 36.08 12.44
C ASP A 90 -21.32 34.66 12.57
N LEU A 91 -22.36 34.32 11.82
CA LEU A 91 -22.90 32.96 11.77
C LEU A 91 -21.89 31.94 11.23
N LEU A 92 -21.15 32.29 10.17
CA LEU A 92 -20.10 31.45 9.63
C LEU A 92 -18.95 31.28 10.64
N SER A 93 -18.58 32.33 11.36
CA SER A 93 -17.60 32.27 12.46
C SER A 93 -18.07 31.33 13.57
N TRP A 94 -19.35 31.42 13.94
CA TRP A 94 -19.95 30.58 14.98
C TRP A 94 -20.09 29.12 14.56
N ASN A 95 -20.42 28.84 13.29
CA ASN A 95 -20.47 27.48 12.74
C ASN A 95 -19.07 26.90 12.46
N ALA A 96 -18.08 27.75 12.18
CA ALA A 96 -16.68 27.35 12.05
C ALA A 96 -16.03 27.06 13.41
N GLN A 97 -16.64 27.51 14.52
CA GLN A 97 -16.32 26.97 15.84
C GLN A 97 -16.90 25.56 15.93
N PRO A 98 -16.06 24.51 16.05
CA PRO A 98 -16.58 23.16 16.25
C PRO A 98 -17.30 23.14 17.59
N GLU A 99 -18.61 22.92 17.52
CA GLU A 99 -19.61 22.86 18.60
C GLU A 99 -18.98 22.53 19.96
N GLN A 100 -18.69 23.58 20.72
CA GLN A 100 -18.37 23.49 22.15
C GLN A 100 -19.65 23.68 22.96
N ARG A 101 -20.65 22.80 22.80
CA ARG A 101 -21.72 22.71 23.80
C ARG A 101 -22.02 21.24 24.09
N ALA A 102 -21.76 20.89 25.35
CA ALA A 102 -22.02 19.63 26.06
C ALA A 102 -20.99 18.48 26.00
N ASN A 103 -20.35 18.12 24.87
CA ASN A 103 -19.47 16.91 24.79
C ASN A 103 -18.00 17.15 24.35
N GLY A 104 -17.60 18.39 24.05
CA GLY A 104 -16.42 18.68 23.22
C GLY A 104 -15.00 18.57 23.83
N ALA A 105 -14.84 18.30 25.14
CA ALA A 105 -13.50 18.21 25.74
C ALA A 105 -12.84 16.84 25.49
N LEU A 106 -13.59 15.75 25.67
CA LEU A 106 -13.11 14.39 25.42
C LEU A 106 -12.88 14.15 23.92
N ASP A 107 -13.78 14.67 23.08
CA ASP A 107 -13.72 14.57 21.63
C ASP A 107 -12.52 15.33 21.04
N ARG A 108 -12.21 16.54 21.55
CA ARG A 108 -11.01 17.29 21.14
C ARG A 108 -9.72 16.59 21.51
N VAL A 109 -9.66 15.95 22.69
CA VAL A 109 -8.48 15.18 23.11
C VAL A 109 -8.31 13.93 22.23
N GLN A 110 -9.38 13.19 21.94
CA GLN A 110 -9.33 12.03 21.05
C GLN A 110 -8.90 12.39 19.63
N VAL A 111 -9.49 13.44 19.03
CA VAL A 111 -9.11 13.93 17.71
C VAL A 111 -7.65 14.43 17.70
N GLY A 112 -7.18 15.03 18.80
CA GLY A 112 -5.78 15.42 18.98
C GLY A 112 -4.83 14.21 18.99
N THR A 113 -5.21 13.14 19.68
CA THR A 113 -4.44 11.89 19.75
C THR A 113 -4.41 11.20 18.39
N LEU A 114 -5.56 10.98 17.75
CA LEU A 114 -5.63 10.34 16.42
C LEU A 114 -4.78 11.06 15.37
N ARG A 115 -4.74 12.40 15.40
CA ARG A 115 -3.90 13.19 14.49
C ARG A 115 -2.40 12.96 14.73
N ARG A 116 -2.00 12.89 16.00
CA ARG A 116 -0.60 12.61 16.37
C ARG A 116 -0.21 11.21 15.94
N ASP A 117 -1.07 10.24 16.20
CA ASP A 117 -0.85 8.84 15.84
C ASP A 117 -0.77 8.67 14.32
N LEU A 118 -1.62 9.37 13.57
CA LEU A 118 -1.56 9.39 12.10
C LEU A 118 -0.24 9.96 11.58
N GLN A 119 0.24 11.06 12.19
CA GLN A 119 1.51 11.67 11.82
C GLN A 119 2.69 10.75 12.15
N GLU A 120 2.67 10.12 13.32
CA GLU A 120 3.70 9.18 13.76
C GLU A 120 3.72 7.91 12.89
N ALA A 121 2.55 7.35 12.57
CA ALA A 121 2.42 6.21 11.67
C ALA A 121 2.92 6.55 10.26
N SER A 122 2.61 7.76 9.75
CA SER A 122 3.10 8.23 8.45
C SER A 122 4.62 8.36 8.44
N GLN A 123 5.22 8.88 9.51
CA GLN A 123 6.68 8.97 9.63
C GLN A 123 7.35 7.59 9.69
N ARG A 124 6.77 6.65 10.47
CA ARG A 124 7.23 5.25 10.52
C ARG A 124 7.17 4.59 9.15
N LEU A 125 6.09 4.84 8.39
CA LEU A 125 5.92 4.31 7.05
C LEU A 125 7.00 4.81 6.08
N GLU A 126 7.36 6.09 6.13
CA GLU A 126 8.44 6.64 5.30
C GLU A 126 9.82 6.06 5.67
N MET A 127 10.10 5.86 6.96
CA MET A 127 11.33 5.17 7.38
C MET A 127 11.39 3.73 6.85
N LEU A 128 10.29 2.98 6.97
CA LEU A 128 10.21 1.60 6.46
C LEU A 128 10.35 1.52 4.94
N LYS A 129 9.82 2.49 4.19
CA LYS A 129 10.05 2.57 2.73
C LYS A 129 11.53 2.75 2.39
N ALA A 130 12.23 3.63 3.11
CA ALA A 130 13.65 3.85 2.90
C ALA A 130 14.47 2.60 3.25
N GLU A 131 14.17 1.94 4.36
CA GLU A 131 14.82 0.70 4.77
C GLU A 131 14.57 -0.43 3.76
N LYS A 132 13.33 -0.58 3.28
CA LYS A 132 12.98 -1.53 2.21
C LYS A 132 13.83 -1.31 0.96
N ALA A 133 13.93 -0.06 0.48
CA ALA A 133 14.72 0.26 -0.70
C ALA A 133 16.22 -0.06 -0.50
N ASN A 134 16.74 0.15 0.70
CA ASN A 134 18.11 -0.21 1.05
C ASN A 134 18.34 -1.74 1.03
N ILE A 135 17.44 -2.51 1.64
CA ILE A 135 17.50 -3.98 1.65
C ILE A 135 17.39 -4.53 0.22
N GLU A 136 16.49 -3.99 -0.61
CA GLU A 136 16.36 -4.41 -2.01
C GLU A 136 17.65 -4.15 -2.81
N SER A 137 18.31 -3.01 -2.58
CA SER A 137 19.61 -2.72 -3.19
C SER A 137 20.70 -3.68 -2.73
N GLU A 138 20.75 -3.99 -1.43
CA GLU A 138 21.73 -4.93 -0.88
C GLU A 138 21.51 -6.36 -1.39
N ALA A 139 20.24 -6.80 -1.47
CA ALA A 139 19.87 -8.09 -2.04
C ALA A 139 20.30 -8.22 -3.51
N CYS A 140 20.09 -7.18 -4.32
CA CYS A 140 20.56 -7.13 -5.70
C CYS A 140 22.09 -7.25 -5.78
N MET A 141 22.81 -6.57 -4.89
CA MET A 141 24.27 -6.66 -4.81
C MET A 141 24.75 -8.09 -4.53
N TYR A 142 24.17 -8.75 -3.52
CA TYR A 142 24.53 -10.14 -3.18
C TYR A 142 24.16 -11.12 -4.28
N GLN A 143 23.01 -10.93 -4.93
CA GLN A 143 22.61 -11.77 -6.06
C GLN A 143 23.62 -11.69 -7.21
N ASN A 144 24.08 -10.48 -7.55
CA ASN A 144 25.11 -10.29 -8.56
C ASN A 144 26.45 -10.92 -8.17
N LEU A 145 26.85 -10.80 -6.91
CA LEU A 145 28.07 -11.42 -6.40
C LEU A 145 28.00 -12.95 -6.47
N ALA A 146 26.88 -13.54 -6.06
CA ALA A 146 26.64 -14.97 -6.15
C ALA A 146 26.68 -15.47 -7.60
N GLY A 147 26.03 -14.75 -8.52
CA GLY A 147 26.06 -15.09 -9.95
C GLY A 147 27.47 -15.04 -10.55
N LYS A 148 28.29 -14.07 -10.13
CA LYS A 148 29.70 -14.02 -10.52
C LYS A 148 30.48 -15.23 -10.01
N MET A 149 30.33 -15.57 -8.72
CA MET A 149 31.00 -16.72 -8.12
C MET A 149 30.60 -18.04 -8.79
N GLU A 150 29.33 -18.19 -9.16
CA GLU A 150 28.83 -19.37 -9.89
C GLU A 150 29.49 -19.47 -11.28
N SER A 151 29.56 -18.35 -12.02
CA SER A 151 30.25 -18.31 -13.32
C SER A 151 31.74 -18.63 -13.20
N ASP A 152 32.41 -18.10 -12.17
CA ASP A 152 33.84 -18.34 -11.92
C ASP A 152 34.07 -19.83 -11.59
N LEU A 153 33.24 -20.43 -10.73
CA LEU A 153 33.29 -21.86 -10.40
C LEU A 153 33.02 -22.75 -11.61
N LYS A 154 32.04 -22.39 -12.44
CA LYS A 154 31.76 -23.13 -13.68
C LYS A 154 32.94 -23.09 -14.64
N SER A 155 33.54 -21.91 -14.82
CA SER A 155 34.73 -21.75 -15.66
C SER A 155 35.91 -22.58 -15.15
N LEU A 156 36.09 -22.65 -13.82
CA LEU A 156 37.12 -23.48 -13.20
C LEU A 156 36.85 -24.98 -13.40
N SER A 157 35.59 -25.41 -13.27
CA SER A 157 35.17 -26.79 -13.56
C SER A 157 35.46 -27.16 -15.01
N ASP A 158 35.07 -26.32 -15.96
CA ASP A 158 35.27 -26.55 -17.39
C ASP A 158 36.79 -26.63 -17.74
N ALA A 159 37.62 -25.81 -17.06
CA ALA A 159 39.07 -25.87 -17.19
C ALA A 159 39.67 -27.17 -16.63
N TYR A 160 39.15 -27.65 -15.49
CA TYR A 160 39.56 -28.92 -14.89
C TYR A 160 39.20 -30.11 -15.80
N ASP A 161 37.98 -30.15 -16.31
CA ASP A 161 37.51 -31.20 -17.22
C ASP A 161 38.36 -31.24 -18.51
N SER A 162 38.70 -30.07 -19.04
CA SER A 162 39.59 -29.95 -20.21
C SER A 162 41.01 -30.48 -19.92
N LEU A 163 41.55 -30.21 -18.74
CA LEU A 163 42.86 -30.70 -18.32
C LEU A 163 42.86 -32.22 -18.10
N GLU A 164 41.79 -32.76 -17.51
CA GLU A 164 41.61 -34.20 -17.33
C GLU A 164 41.60 -34.92 -18.68
N GLN A 165 40.86 -34.40 -19.67
CA GLN A 165 40.86 -34.93 -21.03
C GLN A 165 42.25 -34.89 -21.66
N ALA A 166 42.96 -33.77 -21.55
CA ALA A 166 44.32 -33.64 -22.07
C ALA A 166 45.29 -34.64 -21.41
N ASN A 167 45.21 -34.81 -20.09
CA ASN A 167 46.01 -35.80 -19.35
C ASN A 167 45.68 -37.23 -19.79
N PHE A 168 44.41 -37.57 -19.95
CA PHE A 168 43.98 -38.88 -20.44
C PHE A 168 44.54 -39.19 -21.83
N HIS A 169 44.52 -38.19 -22.73
CA HIS A 169 45.11 -38.32 -24.06
C HIS A 169 46.63 -38.55 -23.99
N LEU A 170 47.35 -37.75 -23.20
CA LEU A 170 48.79 -37.91 -22.98
C LEU A 170 49.14 -39.26 -22.36
N GLU A 171 48.39 -39.74 -21.37
CA GLU A 171 48.60 -41.06 -20.77
C GLU A 171 48.45 -42.19 -21.79
N LYS A 172 47.48 -42.06 -22.70
CA LYS A 172 47.27 -43.01 -23.79
C LYS A 172 48.44 -42.99 -24.78
N GLU A 173 48.94 -41.81 -25.15
CA GLU A 173 50.12 -41.66 -26.02
C GLU A 173 51.38 -42.24 -25.38
N VAL A 174 51.64 -41.94 -24.10
CA VAL A 174 52.76 -42.51 -23.34
C VAL A 174 52.68 -44.02 -23.27
N ARG A 175 51.49 -44.58 -23.04
CA ARG A 175 51.28 -46.03 -23.03
C ARG A 175 51.52 -46.64 -24.41
N ALA A 176 51.06 -45.99 -25.48
CA ALA A 176 51.27 -46.42 -26.85
C ALA A 176 52.77 -46.46 -27.21
N MET A 177 53.52 -45.41 -26.87
CA MET A 177 54.98 -45.36 -27.04
C MET A 177 55.68 -46.51 -26.30
N LYS A 178 55.30 -46.74 -25.03
CA LYS A 178 55.84 -47.86 -24.23
C LYS A 178 55.50 -49.25 -24.78
N SER A 179 54.35 -49.41 -25.46
CA SER A 179 53.94 -50.69 -26.06
C SER A 179 54.47 -50.93 -27.47
N GLY A 180 54.93 -49.87 -28.14
CA GLY A 180 55.43 -49.90 -29.53
C GLY A 180 56.95 -50.04 -29.66
N GLU A 181 57.71 -49.85 -28.59
CA GLU A 181 59.16 -50.07 -28.57
C GLU A 181 59.52 -51.47 -28.02
N PRO A 182 60.16 -52.34 -28.82
CA PRO A 182 61.15 -53.24 -28.25
C PRO A 182 62.24 -52.34 -27.64
N SER A 183 62.57 -52.56 -26.37
CA SER A 183 63.63 -51.87 -25.62
C SER A 183 64.78 -51.36 -26.51
N THR A 184 64.71 -50.07 -26.89
CA THR A 184 65.78 -49.32 -27.56
C THR A 184 66.81 -48.81 -26.54
N PHE A 185 66.61 -49.08 -25.26
CA PHE A 185 67.68 -48.96 -24.28
C PHE A 185 68.66 -50.12 -24.50
N PRO A 186 69.95 -49.83 -24.77
CA PRO A 186 70.96 -50.87 -24.79
C PRO A 186 70.92 -51.57 -23.44
N ASP A 187 70.85 -52.90 -23.45
CA ASP A 187 70.99 -53.69 -22.23
C ASP A 187 72.40 -53.46 -21.67
N VAL A 188 72.48 -52.53 -20.72
CA VAL A 188 73.73 -52.07 -20.11
C VAL A 188 74.41 -53.22 -19.36
N GLU A 189 73.67 -54.24 -18.91
CA GLU A 189 74.28 -55.44 -18.34
C GLU A 189 74.91 -56.34 -19.40
N ALA A 190 74.24 -56.56 -20.55
CA ALA A 190 74.80 -57.32 -21.66
C ALA A 190 76.10 -56.69 -22.18
N ILE A 191 76.11 -55.36 -22.38
CA ILE A 191 77.31 -54.62 -22.83
C ILE A 191 78.44 -54.71 -21.79
N ARG A 192 78.11 -54.64 -20.49
CA ARG A 192 79.11 -54.75 -19.41
C ARG A 192 79.65 -56.17 -19.26
N ALA A 193 78.83 -57.19 -19.53
CA ALA A 193 79.24 -58.60 -19.54
C ALA A 193 80.18 -58.89 -20.72
N GLU A 194 79.83 -58.42 -21.92
CA GLU A 194 80.66 -58.57 -23.11
C GLU A 194 82.02 -57.87 -22.96
N ALA A 195 82.04 -56.64 -22.40
CA ALA A 195 83.29 -55.92 -22.13
C ALA A 195 84.19 -56.65 -21.10
N ARG A 196 83.61 -57.33 -20.11
CA ARG A 196 84.39 -58.15 -19.15
C ARG A 196 84.92 -59.42 -19.79
N GLU A 197 84.12 -60.08 -20.62
CA GLU A 197 84.55 -61.29 -21.32
C GLU A 197 85.66 -60.97 -22.33
N GLU A 198 85.55 -59.88 -23.08
CA GLU A 198 86.58 -59.45 -24.02
C GLU A 198 87.89 -59.08 -23.31
N ALA A 199 87.82 -58.41 -22.15
CA ALA A 199 89.00 -58.13 -21.32
C ALA A 199 89.68 -59.42 -20.83
N GLN A 200 88.91 -60.43 -20.42
CA GLN A 200 89.46 -61.73 -20.02
C GLN A 200 90.01 -62.52 -21.21
N ARG A 201 89.39 -62.41 -22.39
CA ARG A 201 89.83 -63.06 -23.62
C ARG A 201 91.18 -62.52 -24.10
N ARG A 202 91.39 -61.20 -24.00
CA ARG A 202 92.68 -60.54 -24.32
C ARG A 202 93.79 -60.89 -23.32
N VAL A 203 93.48 -61.09 -22.04
CA VAL A 203 94.45 -61.53 -21.03
C VAL A 203 94.86 -63.00 -21.21
N ARG A 204 94.01 -63.84 -21.82
CA ARG A 204 94.34 -65.26 -22.12
C ARG A 204 95.09 -65.48 -23.44
N GLN A 205 95.22 -64.45 -24.29
CA GLN A 205 95.91 -64.52 -25.57
C GLN A 205 97.31 -63.86 -25.57
N ASN A 206 97.77 -63.36 -24.42
CA ASN A 206 99.14 -62.87 -24.21
C ASN A 206 99.94 -63.84 -23.33
#